data_AF-A0A951VXN3-F1
#
_entry.id   AF-A0A951VXN3-F1
#
_cell.length_a   1.000
_cell.length_b   1.000
_cell.length_c   1.000
_cell.angle_alpha   90.00
_cell.angle_beta   90.00
_cell.angle_gamma   90.00
#
_symmetry.space_group_name_H-M   'P 1'
#
loop_
_entity.id
_entity.type
_entity.pdbx_description
1 polymer ?
#
loop_
_entity_poly.entity_id
_entity_poly.type
_entity_poly.pdbx_seq_one_letter_code
_entity_poly.pdbx_strand_id
1 'polypeptide(L)'
;MNSIDMGTFSEDLFLIFRDSLSDFLNEKGLVKLRKLLQYIYIKGGVSVEQVTRAISHESPKLKEEAMATILEMLKQEFIDGEQRGRRKGIEEGIEQGLLRGVQELLIKQLERRFGILTENEREVKCNCKNQDRLEVASIVLLESKTKEEVIDKLK
;
A
#
# COMPACT_ATOMS: atom_id res chain seq x y z
N MET A 1 -10.70 5.85 21.51
CA MET A 1 -10.43 4.42 21.22
C MET A 1 -9.73 3.89 22.46
N ASN A 2 -10.44 3.13 23.29
CA ASN A 2 -9.86 2.59 24.51
C ASN A 2 -8.85 1.51 24.11
N SER A 3 -7.59 1.71 24.51
CA SER A 3 -6.55 0.70 24.47
C SER A 3 -7.09 -0.56 25.15
N ILE A 4 -7.30 -1.64 24.40
CA ILE A 4 -7.52 -2.95 25.00
C ILE A 4 -6.25 -3.24 25.81
N ASP A 5 -6.42 -3.53 27.11
CA ASP A 5 -5.30 -3.93 27.95
C ASP A 5 -4.79 -5.30 27.45
N MET A 6 -3.58 -5.30 26.89
CA MET A 6 -3.00 -6.46 26.23
C MET A 6 -2.58 -7.57 27.21
N GLY A 7 -2.44 -7.23 28.49
CA GLY A 7 -2.13 -8.20 29.57
C GLY A 7 -3.33 -9.11 29.85
N THR A 8 -4.50 -8.50 30.08
CA THR A 8 -5.77 -9.21 30.33
C THR A 8 -6.23 -10.00 29.10
N PHE A 9 -6.07 -9.48 27.88
CA PHE A 9 -6.48 -10.20 26.67
C PHE A 9 -5.70 -11.51 26.42
N SER A 10 -4.41 -11.57 26.78
CA SER A 10 -3.62 -12.80 26.65
C SER A 10 -4.03 -13.87 27.66
N GLU A 11 -4.43 -13.48 28.87
CA GLU A 11 -4.95 -14.38 29.88
C GLU A 11 -6.35 -14.88 29.51
N ASP A 12 -7.20 -14.00 28.99
CA ASP A 12 -8.53 -14.32 28.48
C ASP A 12 -8.46 -15.30 27.30
N LEU A 13 -7.49 -15.15 26.41
CA LEU A 13 -7.25 -16.10 25.31
C LEU A 13 -6.96 -17.49 25.83
N PHE A 14 -6.09 -17.60 26.84
CA PHE A 14 -5.76 -18.89 27.44
C PHE A 14 -7.02 -19.56 28.04
N LEU A 15 -7.84 -18.79 28.78
CA LEU A 15 -9.10 -19.28 29.33
C LEU A 15 -10.08 -19.73 28.24
N ILE A 16 -10.23 -18.95 27.16
CA ILE A 16 -11.10 -19.30 26.03
C ILE A 16 -10.66 -20.61 25.38
N PHE A 17 -9.36 -20.79 25.12
CA PHE A 17 -8.84 -22.01 24.50
C PHE A 17 -9.01 -23.23 25.40
N ARG A 18 -8.70 -23.08 26.69
CA ARG A 18 -8.85 -24.15 27.68
C ARG A 18 -10.32 -24.57 27.84
N ASP A 19 -11.21 -23.60 28.04
CA ASP A 19 -12.62 -23.86 28.34
C ASP A 19 -13.39 -24.35 27.10
N SER A 20 -12.93 -24.00 25.90
CA SER A 20 -13.54 -24.40 24.61
C SER A 20 -12.78 -25.55 23.92
N LEU A 21 -11.83 -26.19 24.59
CA LEU A 21 -10.93 -27.18 23.99
C LEU A 21 -11.69 -28.33 23.33
N SER A 22 -12.69 -28.86 24.04
CA SER A 22 -13.53 -29.96 23.54
C SER A 22 -14.33 -29.58 22.29
N ASP A 23 -14.71 -28.31 22.15
CA ASP A 23 -15.46 -27.80 21.00
C ASP A 23 -14.59 -27.69 19.75
N PHE A 24 -13.27 -27.52 19.89
CA PHE A 24 -12.34 -27.36 18.77
C PHE A 24 -11.78 -28.67 18.22
N LEU A 25 -11.84 -29.78 18.95
CA LEU A 25 -11.16 -31.02 18.57
C LEU A 25 -11.83 -31.83 17.45
N ASN A 26 -13.10 -31.54 17.14
CA ASN A 26 -13.83 -32.13 16.01
C ASN A 26 -13.70 -31.26 14.73
N GLU A 27 -14.03 -31.81 13.55
CA GLU A 27 -13.88 -31.11 12.26
C GLU A 27 -14.61 -29.76 12.19
N LYS A 28 -15.85 -29.69 12.70
CA LYS A 28 -16.63 -28.43 12.76
C LYS A 28 -15.99 -27.44 13.73
N GLY A 29 -15.35 -27.94 14.78
CA GLY A 29 -14.58 -27.21 15.76
C GLY A 29 -13.36 -26.51 15.16
N LEU A 30 -12.59 -27.22 14.34
CA LEU A 30 -11.39 -26.66 13.69
C LEU A 30 -11.75 -25.50 12.75
N VAL A 31 -12.91 -25.54 12.08
CA VAL A 31 -13.41 -24.40 11.30
C VAL A 31 -13.71 -23.19 12.19
N LYS A 32 -14.27 -23.39 13.38
CA LYS A 32 -14.52 -22.30 14.35
C LYS A 32 -13.21 -21.75 14.89
N LEU A 33 -12.25 -22.61 15.21
CA LEU A 33 -10.90 -22.24 15.63
C LEU A 33 -10.25 -21.34 14.59
N ARG A 34 -10.27 -21.73 13.31
CA ARG A 34 -9.71 -20.95 12.21
C ARG A 34 -10.32 -19.54 12.14
N LYS A 35 -11.64 -19.42 12.25
CA LYS A 35 -12.34 -18.12 12.25
C LYS A 35 -11.98 -17.26 13.46
N LEU A 36 -11.84 -17.87 14.63
CA LEU A 36 -11.44 -17.18 15.86
C LEU A 36 -10.01 -16.63 15.73
N LEU A 37 -9.08 -17.45 15.23
CA LEU A 37 -7.69 -17.05 14.97
C LEU A 37 -7.61 -15.89 13.98
N GLN A 38 -8.38 -15.94 12.89
CA GLN A 38 -8.50 -14.84 11.93
C GLN A 38 -8.99 -13.54 12.59
N TYR A 39 -10.04 -13.63 13.40
CA TYR A 39 -10.59 -12.47 14.09
C TYR A 39 -9.57 -11.85 15.07
N ILE A 40 -8.94 -12.66 15.90
CA ILE A 40 -7.96 -12.21 16.91
C ILE A 40 -6.74 -11.56 16.25
N TYR A 41 -6.24 -12.15 15.16
CA TYR A 41 -5.08 -11.60 14.45
C TYR A 41 -5.40 -10.25 13.79
N ILE A 42 -6.56 -10.16 13.11
CA ILE A 42 -6.94 -8.95 12.35
C ILE A 42 -7.43 -7.83 13.27
N LYS A 43 -8.13 -8.16 14.35
CA LYS A 43 -8.85 -7.18 15.20
C LYS A 43 -8.36 -7.11 16.64
N GLY A 44 -7.78 -8.20 17.16
CA GLY A 44 -7.34 -8.30 18.55
C GLY A 44 -5.94 -7.78 18.81
N GLY A 45 -5.15 -7.46 17.76
CA GLY A 45 -3.79 -6.95 17.92
C GLY A 45 -2.81 -7.96 18.53
N VAL A 46 -3.17 -9.25 18.53
CA VAL A 46 -2.40 -10.31 19.19
C VAL A 46 -1.36 -10.89 18.25
N SER A 47 -0.15 -11.05 18.78
CA SER A 47 0.97 -11.60 18.03
C SER A 47 0.85 -13.12 17.85
N VAL A 48 1.52 -13.63 16.81
CA VAL A 48 1.63 -15.07 16.55
C VAL A 48 2.21 -15.80 17.75
N GLU A 49 3.17 -15.20 18.47
CA GLU A 49 3.80 -15.77 19.65
C GLU A 49 2.81 -15.92 20.81
N GLN A 50 1.93 -14.94 21.02
CA GLN A 50 0.91 -15.00 22.06
C GLN A 50 -0.11 -16.11 21.79
N VAL A 51 -0.59 -16.23 20.55
CA VAL A 51 -1.46 -17.33 20.13
C VAL A 51 -0.77 -18.69 20.28
N THR A 52 0.49 -18.78 19.83
CA THR A 52 1.27 -20.03 19.92
C THR A 52 1.45 -20.46 21.38
N ARG A 53 1.71 -19.51 22.29
CA ARG A 53 1.87 -19.78 23.72
C ARG A 53 0.57 -20.30 24.33
N ALA A 54 -0.57 -19.67 24.01
CA ALA A 54 -1.87 -20.07 24.56
C ALA A 54 -2.27 -21.49 24.13
N ILE A 55 -1.97 -21.88 22.89
CA ILE A 55 -2.40 -23.18 22.34
C ILE A 55 -1.40 -24.31 22.65
N SER A 56 -0.12 -23.99 22.86
CA SER A 56 0.94 -24.99 23.05
C SER A 56 0.76 -25.87 24.28
N HIS A 57 0.02 -25.42 25.29
CA HIS A 57 -0.23 -26.17 26.53
C HIS A 57 -1.45 -27.10 26.44
N GLU A 58 -2.27 -26.96 25.41
CA GLU A 58 -3.64 -27.51 25.40
C GLU A 58 -3.76 -28.79 24.55
N SER A 59 -3.24 -28.79 23.32
CA SER A 59 -3.28 -29.98 22.46
C SER A 59 -2.31 -29.90 21.27
N PRO A 60 -1.55 -30.97 20.96
CA PRO A 60 -0.70 -31.01 19.76
C PRO A 60 -1.48 -30.80 18.45
N LYS A 61 -2.69 -31.35 18.36
CA LYS A 61 -3.54 -31.24 17.16
C LYS A 61 -4.04 -29.81 16.94
N LEU A 62 -4.44 -29.13 18.02
CA LEU A 62 -4.86 -27.72 17.94
C LEU A 62 -3.68 -26.81 17.61
N LYS A 63 -2.50 -27.11 18.15
CA LYS A 63 -1.27 -26.40 17.81
C LYS A 63 -0.97 -26.50 16.31
N GLU A 64 -1.04 -27.70 15.74
CA GLU A 64 -0.79 -27.91 14.31
C GLU A 64 -1.79 -27.13 13.44
N GLU A 65 -3.10 -27.22 13.73
CA GLU A 65 -4.13 -26.50 12.97
C GLU A 65 -3.96 -24.96 13.11
N ALA A 66 -3.62 -24.48 14.30
CA ALA A 66 -3.41 -23.06 14.54
C ALA A 66 -2.18 -22.55 13.78
N MET A 67 -1.09 -23.31 13.78
CA MET A 67 0.11 -22.95 13.01
C MET A 67 -0.15 -22.95 11.51
N ALA A 68 -0.88 -23.96 11.00
CA ALA A 68 -1.28 -24.00 9.59
C ALA A 68 -2.14 -22.79 9.21
N THR A 69 -3.13 -22.44 10.05
CA THR A 69 -3.99 -21.27 9.86
C THR A 69 -3.19 -19.97 9.83
N ILE A 70 -2.29 -19.76 10.79
CA ILE A 70 -1.46 -18.55 10.86
C ILE A 70 -0.55 -18.45 9.64
N LEU A 71 0.04 -19.56 9.21
CA LEU A 71 0.90 -19.60 8.02
C LEU A 71 0.12 -19.22 6.75
N GLU A 72 -1.11 -19.71 6.60
CA GLU A 72 -2.00 -19.32 5.50
C GLU A 72 -2.28 -17.81 5.54
N MET A 73 -2.58 -17.25 6.71
CA MET A 73 -2.87 -15.83 6.88
C MET A 73 -1.65 -14.95 6.52
N LEU A 74 -0.46 -15.29 7.02
CA LEU A 74 0.78 -14.58 6.70
C LEU A 74 1.10 -14.61 5.20
N LYS A 75 0.86 -15.76 4.54
CA LYS A 75 1.01 -15.87 3.08
C LYS A 75 0.06 -14.94 2.34
N GLN A 76 -1.20 -14.88 2.76
CA GLN A 76 -2.19 -13.98 2.14
C GLN A 76 -1.80 -12.52 2.34
N GLU A 77 -1.39 -12.13 3.54
CA GLU A 77 -0.95 -10.76 3.79
C GLU A 77 0.27 -10.35 2.96
N PHE A 78 1.23 -11.28 2.79
CA PHE A 78 2.39 -11.06 1.93
C PHE A 78 1.95 -10.85 0.47
N ILE A 79 1.08 -11.71 -0.05
CA ILE A 79 0.55 -11.61 -1.42
C ILE A 79 -0.20 -10.28 -1.61
N ASP A 80 -1.07 -9.92 -0.68
CA ASP A 80 -1.83 -8.67 -0.71
C ASP A 80 -0.90 -7.44 -0.60
N GLY A 81 0.15 -7.55 0.21
CA GLY A 81 1.22 -6.56 0.31
C GLY A 81 1.93 -6.35 -1.02
N GLU A 82 2.36 -7.44 -1.67
CA GLU A 82 3.03 -7.39 -2.96
C GLU A 82 2.12 -6.83 -4.06
N GLN A 83 0.85 -7.24 -4.10
CA GLN A 83 -0.13 -6.73 -5.06
C GLN A 83 -0.40 -5.24 -4.88
N ARG A 84 -0.57 -4.78 -3.62
CA ARG A 84 -0.75 -3.35 -3.32
C ARG A 84 0.48 -2.55 -3.69
N GLY A 85 1.68 -3.05 -3.36
CA GLY A 85 2.95 -2.41 -3.72
C GLY A 85 3.10 -2.28 -5.24
N ARG A 86 2.84 -3.36 -5.97
CA ARG A 86 2.88 -3.38 -7.44
C ARG A 86 1.89 -2.38 -8.04
N ARG A 87 0.65 -2.35 -7.55
CA ARG A 87 -0.38 -1.43 -8.05
C ARG A 87 0.01 0.03 -7.85
N LYS A 88 0.45 0.39 -6.63
CA LYS A 88 0.92 1.75 -6.34
C LYS A 88 2.12 2.13 -7.20
N GLY A 89 3.11 1.24 -7.34
CA GLY A 89 4.28 1.51 -8.17
C GLY A 89 3.94 1.70 -9.65
N ILE A 90 2.96 0.96 -10.18
CA ILE A 90 2.47 1.15 -11.55
C ILE A 90 1.75 2.49 -11.69
N GLU A 91 0.84 2.83 -10.76
CA GLU A 91 0.10 4.09 -10.77
C GLU A 91 1.06 5.30 -10.71
N GLU A 92 1.97 5.32 -9.74
CA GLU A 92 2.99 6.37 -9.58
C GLU A 92 3.91 6.44 -10.81
N GLY A 93 4.31 5.29 -11.36
CA GLY A 93 5.16 5.22 -12.54
C GLY A 93 4.48 5.77 -13.79
N ILE A 94 3.20 5.48 -13.98
CA ILE A 94 2.39 6.02 -15.09
C ILE A 94 2.25 7.54 -14.94
N GLU A 95 1.92 8.04 -13.76
CA GLU A 95 1.76 9.48 -13.51
C GLU A 95 3.06 10.25 -13.78
N GLN A 96 4.18 9.77 -13.22
CA GLN A 96 5.50 10.37 -13.46
C GLN A 96 5.91 10.29 -14.94
N GLY A 97 5.63 9.17 -15.59
CA GLY A 97 5.91 8.96 -17.01
C GLY A 97 5.14 9.93 -17.91
N LEU A 98 3.84 10.13 -17.64
CA LEU A 98 3.00 11.08 -18.36
C LEU A 98 3.49 12.52 -18.16
N LEU A 99 3.76 12.91 -16.91
CA LEU A 99 4.28 14.24 -16.59
C LEU A 99 5.59 14.52 -17.34
N ARG A 100 6.55 13.59 -17.24
CA ARG A 100 7.84 13.71 -17.93
C ARG A 100 7.68 13.77 -19.45
N GLY A 101 6.80 12.94 -20.01
CA GLY A 101 6.50 12.94 -21.45
C GLY A 101 5.97 14.28 -21.94
N VAL A 102 5.04 14.89 -21.20
CA VAL A 102 4.50 16.23 -21.52
C VAL A 102 5.58 17.30 -21.42
N GLN A 103 6.41 17.26 -20.37
CA GLN A 103 7.55 18.17 -20.23
C GLN A 103 8.51 18.03 -21.43
N GLU A 104 8.97 16.83 -21.75
CA GLU A 104 9.89 16.61 -22.87
C GLU A 104 9.30 17.02 -24.23
N LEU A 105 8.01 16.73 -24.45
CA LEU A 105 7.32 17.11 -25.69
C LEU A 105 7.26 18.63 -25.86
N LEU A 106 6.81 19.35 -24.84
CA LEU A 106 6.73 20.81 -24.93
C LEU A 106 8.14 21.43 -25.11
N ILE A 107 9.24 20.74 -24.72
CA ILE A 107 10.62 21.27 -24.83
C ILE A 107 10.95 21.22 -26.31
N LYS A 108 10.76 20.05 -26.93
CA LYS A 108 10.94 19.85 -28.36
C LYS A 108 10.10 20.83 -29.19
N GLN A 109 8.86 21.10 -28.77
CA GLN A 109 8.00 22.06 -29.46
C GLN A 109 8.50 23.50 -29.35
N LEU A 110 8.90 23.95 -28.14
CA LEU A 110 9.50 25.26 -27.93
C LEU A 110 10.78 25.43 -28.75
N GLU A 111 11.66 24.42 -28.73
CA GLU A 111 12.91 24.44 -29.48
C GLU A 111 12.70 24.46 -30.98
N ARG A 112 11.66 23.75 -31.46
CA ARG A 112 11.30 23.73 -32.88
C ARG A 112 10.77 25.07 -33.35
N ARG A 113 10.00 25.79 -32.53
CA ARG A 113 9.35 27.06 -32.90
C ARG A 113 10.25 28.28 -32.67
N PHE A 114 10.97 28.32 -31.55
CA PHE A 114 11.69 29.51 -31.08
C PHE A 114 13.21 29.34 -31.05
N GLY A 115 13.72 28.16 -31.41
CA GLY A 115 15.14 27.83 -31.34
C GLY A 115 15.57 27.31 -29.97
N ILE A 116 16.86 27.01 -29.84
CA ILE A 116 17.43 26.30 -28.67
C ILE A 116 17.09 27.01 -27.36
N LEU A 117 16.59 26.25 -26.38
CA LEU A 117 16.34 26.75 -25.04
C LEU A 117 17.64 26.75 -24.23
N THR A 118 17.82 27.79 -23.42
CA THR A 118 18.89 27.88 -22.41
C THR A 118 18.64 26.88 -21.27
N GLU A 119 19.69 26.55 -20.50
CA GLU A 119 19.57 25.58 -19.40
C GLU A 119 18.53 26.02 -18.36
N ASN A 120 18.52 27.30 -17.99
CA ASN A 120 17.53 27.84 -17.04
C ASN A 120 16.08 27.66 -17.53
N GLU A 121 15.83 27.83 -18.84
CA GLU A 121 14.49 27.65 -19.42
C GLU A 121 14.06 26.17 -19.43
N ARG A 122 15.02 25.25 -19.61
CA ARG A 122 14.80 23.81 -19.48
C ARG A 122 14.51 23.42 -18.03
N GLU A 123 15.25 23.96 -17.08
CA GLU A 123 15.09 23.66 -15.65
C GLU A 123 13.73 24.10 -15.10
N VAL A 124 13.29 25.33 -15.38
CA VAL A 124 11.97 25.84 -14.93
C VAL A 124 10.86 24.86 -15.33
N LYS A 125 11.02 24.26 -16.49
CA LYS A 125 10.05 23.34 -17.04
C LYS A 125 10.16 21.92 -16.52
N CYS A 126 11.36 21.36 -16.42
CA CYS A 126 11.59 20.05 -15.80
C CYS A 126 11.09 20.03 -14.34
N ASN A 127 11.15 21.19 -13.67
CA ASN A 127 10.68 21.35 -12.30
C ASN A 127 9.16 21.58 -12.17
N CYS A 128 8.45 21.86 -13.28
CA CYS A 128 7.00 22.06 -13.24
C CYS A 128 6.27 20.72 -13.07
N LYS A 129 5.85 20.42 -11.83
CA LYS A 129 5.09 19.20 -11.48
C LYS A 129 3.58 19.33 -11.64
N ASN A 130 3.08 20.53 -11.93
CA ASN A 130 1.67 20.80 -12.08
C ASN A 130 1.26 20.53 -13.54
N GLN A 131 0.39 19.53 -13.75
CA GLN A 131 -0.07 19.13 -15.07
C GLN A 131 -0.92 20.21 -15.75
N ASP A 132 -1.79 20.91 -15.01
CA ASP A 132 -2.64 21.98 -15.55
C ASP A 132 -1.80 23.12 -16.13
N ARG A 133 -0.70 23.48 -15.45
CA ARG A 133 0.24 24.50 -15.95
C ARG A 133 0.91 24.07 -17.25
N LEU A 134 1.30 22.79 -17.36
CA LEU A 134 1.88 22.25 -18.60
C LEU A 134 0.86 22.24 -19.74
N GLU A 135 -0.41 21.96 -19.46
CA GLU A 135 -1.49 22.00 -20.44
C GLU A 135 -1.75 23.42 -20.93
N VAL A 136 -1.90 24.38 -20.01
CA VAL A 136 -2.05 25.80 -20.34
C VAL A 136 -0.86 26.30 -21.17
N ALA A 137 0.36 25.95 -20.79
CA ALA A 137 1.55 26.30 -21.56
C ALA A 137 1.54 25.69 -22.98
N SER A 138 1.02 24.47 -23.13
CA SER A 138 0.90 23.79 -24.42
C SER A 138 -0.14 24.43 -25.34
N ILE A 139 -1.23 24.97 -24.78
CA ILE A 139 -2.23 25.73 -25.52
C ILE A 139 -1.65 27.08 -25.94
N VAL A 140 -1.08 27.83 -24.99
CA VAL A 140 -0.48 29.15 -25.22
C VAL A 140 0.64 29.09 -26.27
N LEU A 141 1.42 28.01 -26.28
CA LEU A 141 2.45 27.76 -27.28
C LEU A 141 1.94 27.88 -28.72
N LEU A 142 0.69 27.52 -29.02
CA LEU A 142 0.14 27.55 -30.37
C LEU A 142 -0.01 28.98 -30.91
N GLU A 143 -0.31 29.93 -30.02
CA GLU A 143 -0.61 31.32 -30.38
C GLU A 143 0.56 32.27 -30.08
N SER A 144 1.45 31.88 -29.16
CA SER A 144 2.54 32.73 -28.69
C SER A 144 3.54 33.16 -29.75
N LYS A 145 3.97 34.41 -29.67
CA LYS A 145 5.01 34.96 -30.56
C LYS A 145 6.42 34.75 -30.02
N THR A 146 6.53 34.50 -28.71
CA THR A 146 7.81 34.32 -28.02
C THR A 146 7.75 33.13 -27.06
N LYS A 147 8.92 32.61 -26.69
CA LYS A 147 9.03 31.50 -25.74
C LYS A 147 8.77 31.94 -24.29
N GLU A 148 9.03 33.21 -23.98
CA GLU A 148 8.87 33.78 -22.64
C GLU A 148 7.40 33.76 -22.19
N GLU A 149 6.46 34.03 -23.10
CA GLU A 149 5.01 33.97 -22.85
C GLU A 149 4.57 32.57 -22.40
N VAL A 150 5.16 31.52 -22.98
CA VAL A 150 4.87 30.13 -22.65
C VAL A 150 5.51 29.73 -21.31
N ILE A 151 6.77 30.12 -21.12
CA ILE A 151 7.53 29.79 -19.90
C ILE A 151 6.92 30.47 -18.67
N ASP A 152 6.33 31.65 -18.82
CA ASP A 152 5.65 32.34 -17.72
C ASP A 152 4.47 31.54 -17.15
N LYS A 153 3.82 30.68 -17.96
CA LYS A 153 2.74 29.80 -17.50
C LYS A 153 3.22 28.61 -16.66
N LEU A 154 4.52 28.36 -16.63
CA LEU A 154 5.14 27.26 -15.88
C LEU A 154 5.63 27.65 -14.49
N LYS A 155 5.68 28.96 -14.18
CA LYS A 155 6.03 29.50 -12.86
C LYS A 155 4.84 29.45 -11.90
#